data_AF-A0A9N8P193-F1
#
_entry.id   AF-A0A9N8P193-F1
#
_cell.length_a   1.000
_cell.length_b   1.000
_cell.length_c   1.000
_cell.angle_alpha   90.00
_cell.angle_beta   90.00
_cell.angle_gamma   90.00
#
_symmetry.space_group_name_H-M   'P 1'
#
loop_
_entity.id
_entity.type
_entity.pdbx_description
1 polymer ?
#
loop_
_entity_poly.entity_id
_entity_poly.type
_entity_poly.pdbx_seq_one_letter_code
_entity_poly.pdbx_strand_id
1 'polypeptide(L)'
;MNQALYSEITLKYLKKNHPEFLENVDFKEDHSFDCSIKSVSGNRFLWIATYDLEITIGLENYKKECDWHFHIGASGGNNQTEELKELTKQLNEILNNEQVFILENDKYIPFDKNDEPVVKGDEKFFMWNEI
;
A
#
# COMPACT_ATOMS: atom_id res chain seq x y z
N MET A 1 2.66 -19.01 13.45
CA MET A 1 3.62 -18.50 12.46
C MET A 1 4.45 -17.41 13.13
N ASN A 2 5.71 -17.22 12.76
CA ASN A 2 6.56 -16.13 13.28
C ASN A 2 6.81 -15.08 12.19
N GLN A 3 7.35 -13.91 12.59
CA GLN A 3 7.56 -12.77 11.69
C GLN A 3 8.43 -13.13 10.49
N ALA A 4 9.57 -13.80 10.72
CA ALA A 4 10.48 -14.21 9.66
C ALA A 4 9.78 -15.05 8.58
N LEU A 5 9.01 -16.07 8.98
CA LEU A 5 8.27 -16.91 8.04
C LEU A 5 7.13 -16.13 7.35
N TYR A 6 6.45 -15.25 8.09
CA TYR A 6 5.40 -14.40 7.55
C TYR A 6 5.94 -13.50 6.43
N SER A 7 6.98 -12.74 6.73
CA SER A 7 7.69 -11.86 5.80
C SER A 7 8.27 -12.62 4.60
N GLU A 8 8.86 -13.80 4.80
CA GLU A 8 9.38 -14.62 3.69
C GLU A 8 8.27 -15.06 2.72
N ILE A 9 7.12 -15.49 3.25
CA ILE A 9 5.97 -15.89 2.43
C ILE A 9 5.43 -14.68 1.66
N THR A 10 5.26 -13.54 2.31
CA THR A 10 4.80 -12.30 1.66
C THR A 10 5.76 -11.86 0.56
N LEU A 11 7.07 -11.87 0.82
CA LEU A 11 8.07 -11.49 -0.18
C LEU A 11 8.10 -12.46 -1.38
N LYS A 12 7.98 -13.77 -1.14
CA LYS A 12 7.85 -14.78 -2.22
C LYS A 12 6.61 -14.53 -3.07
N TYR A 13 5.52 -14.10 -2.44
CA TYR A 13 4.28 -13.76 -3.14
C TYR A 13 4.43 -12.49 -3.98
N LEU A 14 5.04 -11.42 -3.43
CA LEU A 14 5.36 -10.20 -4.17
C LEU A 14 6.26 -10.49 -5.36
N LYS A 15 7.30 -11.32 -5.18
CA LYS A 15 8.18 -11.74 -6.27
C LYS A 15 7.46 -12.35 -7.47
N LYS A 16 6.34 -13.04 -7.22
CA LYS A 16 5.56 -13.70 -8.27
C LYS A 16 4.56 -12.76 -8.94
N ASN A 17 3.95 -11.83 -8.19
CA ASN A 17 2.80 -11.07 -8.66
C ASN A 17 3.09 -9.57 -8.87
N HIS A 18 4.01 -8.99 -8.09
CA HIS A 18 4.38 -7.58 -8.11
C HIS A 18 5.92 -7.41 -7.95
N PRO A 19 6.73 -7.96 -8.89
CA PRO A 19 8.18 -7.98 -8.78
C PRO A 19 8.84 -6.59 -8.73
N GLU A 20 8.14 -5.53 -9.18
CA GLU A 20 8.57 -4.14 -9.12
C GLU A 20 8.91 -3.65 -7.70
N PHE A 21 8.29 -4.23 -6.68
CA PHE A 21 8.59 -3.91 -5.27
C PHE A 21 9.91 -4.50 -4.79
N LEU A 22 10.54 -5.43 -5.53
CA LEU A 22 11.76 -6.10 -5.08
C LEU A 22 13.02 -5.26 -5.22
N GLU A 23 12.96 -4.11 -5.90
CA GLU A 23 14.13 -3.27 -6.11
C GLU A 23 14.66 -2.66 -4.82
N ASN A 24 13.80 -2.44 -3.83
CA ASN A 24 14.12 -1.69 -2.60
C ASN A 24 13.59 -2.40 -1.34
N VAL A 25 13.91 -3.67 -1.16
CA VAL A 25 13.53 -4.42 0.05
C VAL A 25 14.50 -4.11 1.19
N ASP A 26 13.98 -3.59 2.29
CA ASP A 26 14.73 -3.28 3.51
C ASP A 26 14.24 -4.15 4.67
N PHE A 27 15.07 -5.10 5.09
CA PHE A 27 14.76 -5.98 6.23
C PHE A 27 15.16 -5.34 7.55
N LYS A 28 14.29 -5.46 8.55
CA LYS A 28 14.56 -4.96 9.91
C LYS A 28 15.07 -6.08 10.82
N GLU A 29 15.50 -5.68 12.01
CA GLU A 29 16.06 -6.60 13.02
C GLU A 29 15.05 -7.66 13.52
N ASP A 30 13.75 -7.34 13.52
CA ASP A 30 12.66 -8.24 13.90
C ASP A 30 12.21 -9.18 12.76
N HIS A 31 12.92 -9.16 11.63
CA HIS A 31 12.62 -9.87 10.39
C HIS A 31 11.39 -9.39 9.62
N SER A 32 10.82 -8.23 9.99
CA SER A 32 9.95 -7.47 9.09
C SER A 32 10.72 -6.99 7.86
N PHE A 33 9.98 -6.54 6.84
CA PHE A 33 10.56 -5.77 5.75
C PHE A 33 9.65 -4.61 5.36
N ASP A 34 10.27 -3.58 4.79
CA ASP A 34 9.62 -2.57 3.97
C ASP A 34 10.07 -2.74 2.51
N CYS A 35 9.20 -2.42 1.56
CA CYS A 35 9.58 -2.20 0.18
C CYS A 35 8.70 -1.13 -0.45
N SER A 36 9.21 -0.47 -1.49
CA SER A 36 8.45 0.60 -2.13
C SER A 36 8.77 0.76 -3.61
N ILE A 37 7.79 1.28 -4.34
CA ILE A 37 7.93 1.78 -5.69
C ILE A 37 7.62 3.28 -5.72
N LYS A 38 8.14 3.95 -6.73
CA LYS A 38 7.89 5.38 -6.96
C LYS A 38 6.77 5.54 -7.98
N SER A 39 5.95 6.58 -7.81
CA SER A 39 5.01 6.99 -8.84
C SER A 39 5.74 7.51 -10.09
N VAL A 40 5.02 7.63 -11.22
CA VAL A 40 5.59 8.09 -12.50
C VAL A 40 6.16 9.50 -12.39
N SER A 41 5.51 10.38 -11.63
CA SER A 41 5.99 11.74 -11.37
C SER A 41 7.26 11.76 -10.51
N GLY A 42 7.51 10.66 -9.77
CA GLY A 42 8.58 10.53 -8.81
C GLY A 42 8.33 11.24 -7.48
N ASN A 43 7.13 11.80 -7.26
CA ASN A 43 6.81 12.59 -6.07
C ASN A 43 6.03 11.84 -5.00
N ARG A 44 5.58 10.61 -5.26
CA ARG A 44 4.96 9.73 -4.27
C ARG A 44 5.58 8.34 -4.29
N PHE A 45 5.42 7.65 -3.16
CA PHE A 45 5.85 6.26 -3.02
C PHE A 45 4.70 5.42 -2.52
N LEU A 46 4.46 4.30 -3.20
CA LEU A 46 3.59 3.24 -2.71
C LEU A 46 4.50 2.21 -2.04
N TRP A 47 4.23 1.89 -0.78
CA TRP A 47 5.06 0.99 0.01
C TRP A 47 4.23 -0.14 0.60
N ILE A 48 4.92 -1.25 0.86
CA ILE A 48 4.39 -2.44 1.50
C ILE A 48 5.33 -2.76 2.65
N ALA A 49 4.76 -3.05 3.82
CA ALA A 49 5.53 -3.52 4.96
C ALA A 49 4.90 -4.74 5.60
N THR A 50 5.71 -5.45 6.40
CA THR A 50 5.21 -6.56 7.22
C THR A 50 5.56 -6.36 8.68
N TYR A 51 4.62 -6.00 9.53
CA TYR A 51 4.87 -5.79 10.97
C TYR A 51 3.89 -6.59 11.80
N ASP A 52 4.31 -7.16 12.93
CA ASP A 52 3.45 -7.90 13.86
C ASP A 52 2.53 -8.95 13.21
N LEU A 53 3.06 -9.69 12.22
CA LEU A 53 2.32 -10.68 11.41
C LEU A 53 1.17 -10.09 10.58
N GLU A 54 1.33 -8.85 10.15
CA GLU A 54 0.37 -8.11 9.32
C GLU A 54 1.04 -7.57 8.06
N ILE A 55 0.27 -7.32 7.01
CA ILE A 55 0.73 -6.59 5.82
C ILE A 55 0.14 -5.18 5.86
N THR A 56 0.97 -4.16 5.74
CA THR A 56 0.52 -2.77 5.59
C THR A 56 0.83 -2.30 4.17
N ILE A 57 -0.12 -1.62 3.53
CA ILE A 57 0.15 -0.84 2.32
C ILE A 57 0.02 0.63 2.69
N GLY A 58 0.94 1.47 2.21
CA GLY A 58 0.81 2.89 2.42
C GLY A 58 1.34 3.74 1.28
N LEU A 59 1.00 5.02 1.39
CA LEU A 59 1.37 6.07 0.46
C LEU A 59 2.19 7.11 1.21
N GLU A 60 3.36 7.44 0.67
CA GLU A 60 4.24 8.48 1.20
C GLU A 60 4.38 9.63 0.22
N ASN A 61 4.55 10.82 0.78
CA ASN A 61 4.95 11.99 0.03
C ASN A 61 6.45 11.98 -0.36
N TYR A 62 6.88 12.97 -1.15
CA TYR A 62 8.27 13.10 -1.60
C TYR A 62 9.28 13.26 -0.45
N LYS A 63 8.82 13.64 0.75
CA LYS A 63 9.62 13.74 1.98
C LYS A 63 9.64 12.46 2.81
N LYS A 64 9.04 11.36 2.32
CA LYS A 64 8.87 10.10 3.07
C LYS A 64 7.98 10.23 4.30
N GLU A 65 7.06 11.21 4.29
CA GLU A 65 6.03 11.30 5.31
C GLU A 65 4.81 10.49 4.85
N CYS A 66 4.24 9.69 5.75
CA CYS A 66 3.06 8.87 5.45
C CYS A 66 1.82 9.77 5.29
N ASP A 67 1.27 9.78 4.07
CA ASP A 67 0.02 10.45 3.74
C ASP A 67 -1.16 9.59 4.19
N TRP A 68 -1.10 8.30 3.89
CA TRP A 68 -2.13 7.30 4.18
C TRP A 68 -1.52 5.90 4.29
N HIS A 69 -2.13 5.03 5.08
CA HIS A 69 -1.85 3.60 5.08
C HIS A 69 -3.06 2.82 5.55
N PHE A 70 -3.10 1.55 5.19
CA PHE A 70 -4.08 0.61 5.74
C PHE A 70 -3.44 -0.75 6.01
N HIS A 71 -4.05 -1.44 6.95
CA HIS A 71 -3.58 -2.68 7.54
C HIS A 71 -4.43 -3.85 7.03
N ILE A 72 -3.77 -4.88 6.50
CA ILE A 72 -4.38 -6.13 6.02
C ILE A 72 -4.08 -7.21 7.06
N GLY A 73 -5.11 -7.63 7.80
CA GLY A 73 -5.00 -8.67 8.83
C GLY A 73 -5.38 -8.22 10.24
N ALA A 74 -5.51 -6.90 10.48
CA ALA A 74 -5.79 -6.29 11.79
C ALA A 74 -7.02 -6.84 12.52
N SER A 75 -7.99 -7.38 11.80
CA SER A 75 -9.27 -7.86 12.34
C SER A 75 -9.27 -9.31 12.82
N GLY A 76 -8.11 -9.99 12.87
CA GLY A 76 -7.92 -11.25 13.61
C GLY A 76 -8.65 -12.48 13.05
N GLY A 77 -9.21 -12.40 11.84
CA GLY A 77 -10.01 -13.47 11.21
C GLY A 77 -9.45 -14.06 9.92
N ASN A 78 -8.52 -13.36 9.25
CA ASN A 78 -7.99 -13.80 7.96
C ASN A 78 -6.76 -14.69 8.16
N ASN A 79 -6.63 -15.71 7.32
CA ASN A 79 -5.35 -16.42 7.20
C ASN A 79 -4.46 -15.71 6.16
N GLN A 80 -3.14 -15.92 6.25
CA GLN A 80 -2.17 -15.25 5.37
C GLN A 80 -2.47 -15.39 3.86
N THR A 81 -3.12 -16.47 3.43
CA THR A 81 -3.49 -16.61 2.00
C THR A 81 -4.58 -15.62 1.59
N GLU A 82 -5.53 -15.32 2.47
CA GLU A 82 -6.55 -14.30 2.25
C GLU A 82 -5.95 -12.90 2.28
N GLU A 83 -5.03 -12.64 3.21
CA GLU A 83 -4.30 -11.37 3.29
C GLU A 83 -3.51 -11.09 2.00
N LEU A 84 -2.83 -12.11 1.45
CA LEU A 84 -2.11 -11.98 0.19
C LEU A 84 -3.03 -11.75 -1.01
N LYS A 85 -4.23 -12.34 -1.03
CA LYS A 85 -5.24 -12.07 -2.07
C LYS A 85 -5.73 -10.63 -1.97
N GLU A 86 -5.99 -10.15 -0.76
CA GLU A 86 -6.41 -8.76 -0.55
C GLU A 86 -5.28 -7.78 -0.93
N LEU A 87 -4.03 -8.08 -0.56
CA LEU A 87 -2.85 -7.33 -0.98
C LEU A 87 -2.82 -7.15 -2.51
N THR A 88 -2.92 -8.25 -3.27
CA THR A 88 -2.90 -8.15 -4.74
C THR A 88 -4.12 -7.41 -5.29
N LYS A 89 -5.30 -7.59 -4.71
CA LYS A 89 -6.49 -6.85 -5.13
C LYS A 89 -6.27 -5.34 -4.96
N GLN A 90 -5.82 -4.92 -3.79
CA GLN A 90 -5.60 -3.51 -3.45
C GLN A 90 -4.48 -2.90 -4.30
N LEU A 91 -3.37 -3.61 -4.49
CA LEU A 91 -2.30 -3.17 -5.39
C LEU A 91 -2.79 -3.04 -6.83
N ASN A 92 -3.58 -3.99 -7.33
CA ASN A 92 -4.12 -3.92 -8.68
C ASN A 92 -5.09 -2.73 -8.85
N GLU A 93 -5.94 -2.47 -7.86
CA GLU A 93 -6.84 -1.31 -7.87
C GLU A 93 -6.04 0.00 -7.98
N ILE A 94 -4.94 0.14 -7.22
CA ILE A 94 -4.07 1.31 -7.28
C ILE A 94 -3.31 1.39 -8.62
N LEU A 95 -2.59 0.32 -8.98
CA LEU A 95 -1.65 0.31 -10.11
C LEU A 95 -2.37 0.35 -11.47
N ASN A 96 -3.61 -0.13 -11.56
CA ASN A 96 -4.43 -0.05 -12.76
C ASN A 96 -5.26 1.24 -12.85
N ASN A 97 -5.05 2.20 -11.95
CA ASN A 97 -5.79 3.46 -11.87
C ASN A 97 -7.31 3.29 -11.60
N GLU A 98 -7.70 2.24 -10.86
CA GLU A 98 -9.09 2.02 -10.46
C GLU A 98 -9.41 2.70 -9.12
N GLN A 99 -8.40 2.81 -8.24
CA GLN A 99 -8.44 3.61 -7.01
C GLN A 99 -8.23 5.08 -7.34
N VAL A 100 -9.14 5.91 -6.82
CA VAL A 100 -9.07 7.37 -6.92
C VAL A 100 -8.57 7.95 -5.60
N PHE A 101 -7.79 9.01 -5.66
CA PHE A 101 -7.28 9.72 -4.50
C PHE A 101 -7.74 11.18 -4.52
N ILE A 102 -8.02 11.72 -3.34
CA ILE A 102 -8.28 13.15 -3.14
C ILE A 102 -7.04 13.78 -2.51
N LEU A 103 -6.70 15.00 -2.93
CA LEU A 103 -5.66 15.80 -2.29
C LEU A 103 -6.27 16.66 -1.18
N GLU A 104 -5.99 16.32 0.07
CA GLU A 104 -6.42 17.07 1.26
C GLU A 104 -5.20 17.45 2.11
N ASN A 105 -5.01 18.75 2.38
CA ASN A 105 -3.90 19.25 3.20
C ASN A 105 -2.52 18.69 2.76
N ASP A 106 -2.26 18.69 1.46
CA ASP A 106 -1.06 18.13 0.79
C ASP A 106 -0.90 16.59 0.86
N LYS A 107 -1.90 15.87 1.36
CA LYS A 107 -1.93 14.41 1.46
C LYS A 107 -2.87 13.80 0.44
N TYR A 108 -2.45 12.70 -0.17
CA TYR A 108 -3.31 11.89 -1.02
C TYR A 108 -4.01 10.82 -0.20
N ILE A 109 -5.34 10.88 -0.18
CA ILE A 109 -6.20 9.96 0.58
C ILE A 109 -7.05 9.17 -0.41
N PRO A 110 -7.11 7.83 -0.32
CA PRO A 110 -8.00 7.03 -1.15
C PRO A 110 -9.46 7.44 -0.94
N PHE A 111 -10.14 7.68 -2.05
CA PHE A 111 -11.57 7.95 -2.07
C PHE A 111 -12.36 6.64 -1.97
N ASP A 112 -13.18 6.51 -0.92
CA ASP A 112 -14.16 5.44 -0.82
C ASP A 112 -15.46 5.87 -1.52
N LYS A 113 -15.86 5.12 -2.56
CA LYS A 113 -17.08 5.39 -3.33
C LYS A 113 -18.36 5.12 -2.53
N ASN A 114 -18.25 4.42 -1.40
CA ASN A 114 -19.39 4.12 -0.51
C ASN A 114 -19.58 5.18 0.59
N ASP A 115 -18.58 6.02 0.85
CA ASP A 115 -18.77 7.20 1.68
C ASP A 115 -19.59 8.21 0.88
N GLU A 116 -20.68 8.72 1.47
CA GLU A 116 -21.46 9.82 0.86
C GLU A 116 -20.52 11.00 0.63
N PRO A 117 -20.14 11.28 -0.62
CA PRO A 117 -19.01 12.15 -0.82
C PRO A 117 -19.51 13.58 -0.61
N VAL A 118 -19.06 14.21 0.47
CA VAL A 118 -19.19 15.66 0.64
C VAL A 118 -18.15 16.32 -0.26
N VAL A 119 -18.30 16.13 -1.59
CA VAL A 119 -17.39 16.72 -2.58
C VAL A 119 -17.51 18.23 -2.46
N LYS A 120 -16.51 18.86 -1.86
CA LYS A 120 -16.38 20.32 -1.92
C LYS A 120 -15.98 20.65 -3.36
N GLY A 121 -16.57 21.70 -3.94
CA GLY A 121 -16.43 22.02 -5.37
C GLY A 121 -15.00 22.25 -5.90
N ASP A 122 -14.00 22.29 -5.02
CA ASP A 122 -12.58 22.50 -5.34
C ASP A 122 -11.70 21.23 -5.21
N GLU A 123 -12.28 20.08 -4.84
CA GLU A 123 -11.53 18.83 -4.68
C GLU A 123 -11.06 18.28 -6.03
N LYS A 124 -9.76 18.02 -6.12
CA LYS A 124 -9.13 17.39 -7.29
C LYS A 124 -8.99 15.90 -7.04
N PHE A 125 -9.41 15.11 -8.02
CA PHE A 125 -9.27 13.67 -8.05
C PHE A 125 -8.02 13.29 -8.85
N PHE A 126 -7.32 12.27 -8.37
CA PHE A 126 -6.09 11.78 -8.98
C PHE A 126 -6.09 10.26 -8.99
N MET A 127 -5.48 9.68 -10.02
CA MET A 127 -5.15 8.26 -10.10
C MET A 127 -3.64 8.07 -9.89
N TRP A 128 -3.19 6.84 -9.57
CA TRP A 128 -1.78 6.56 -9.28
C TRP A 128 -0.79 7.13 -10.31
N ASN A 129 -1.10 7.02 -11.61
CA ASN A 129 -0.23 7.53 -12.67
C ASN A 129 -0.19 9.06 -12.79
N GLU A 130 -1.13 9.77 -12.17
CA GLU A 130 -1.23 11.24 -12.13
C GLU A 130 -0.56 11.83 -10.89
N ILE A 131 -0.12 10.96 -9.97
CA ILE A 131 0.44 11.28 -8.67
C ILE A 131 1.98 11.21 -8.71
#